data_AF-A0A397UPN1-F1
#
_entry.id   AF-A0A397UPN1-F1
#
_cell.length_a   1.000
_cell.length_b   1.000
_cell.length_c   1.000
_cell.angle_alpha   90.00
_cell.angle_beta   90.00
_cell.angle_gamma   90.00
#
_symmetry.space_group_name_H-M   'P 1'
#
loop_
_entity.id
_entity.type
_entity.pdbx_description
1 polymer ?
#
loop_
_entity_poly.entity_id
_entity_poly.type
_entity_poly.pdbx_seq_one_letter_code
_entity_poly.pdbx_strand_id
1 'polypeptide(L)'
;MWEKAINPNSKTKWSGILIFGLQLESVKKARKAKNKNRELKSIENCCDSTIIKRAKKFGSQARELLESTSQNHYSKDDDISIKAIDYSINNYDFHIDFGKEDLIKTKQHQLANVQALDKAKVSQDSYQQIAAVNPTIPCEGTISSERILLNKQMEANVKIMQVNLNCLEVEEDSADTDTDSEIEEEMIDVNDIDNIVEIAGIGAQRSIKDLLNYIILYLEQSNILKCDDPVVYLQISGDSRNVGCKIKHVIVTIMILNDIEHHHESDFHYTTVLYPELKNIKH
;
A
#
# COMPACT_ATOMS: atom_id res chain seq x y z
N MET A 1 -23.26 49.98 8.73
CA MET A 1 -24.23 48.96 8.25
C MET A 1 -23.48 47.63 8.18
N TRP A 2 -23.68 46.57 8.97
CA TRP A 2 -24.67 46.19 9.98
C TRP A 2 -23.92 45.58 11.18
N GLU A 3 -24.04 46.18 12.36
CA GLU A 3 -23.70 45.55 13.65
C GLU A 3 -25.03 45.28 14.35
N LYS A 4 -25.51 44.03 14.28
CA LYS A 4 -26.51 43.54 15.25
C LYS A 4 -25.87 42.37 15.96
N ALA A 5 -25.49 42.65 17.20
CA ALA A 5 -24.96 41.71 18.16
C ALA A 5 -25.89 40.48 18.28
N ILE A 6 -25.27 39.30 18.25
CA ILE A 6 -25.92 38.02 18.55
C ILE A 6 -26.28 38.05 20.04
N ASN A 7 -27.58 38.10 20.36
CA ASN A 7 -28.07 38.03 21.73
C ASN A 7 -28.15 36.55 22.15
N PRO A 8 -27.37 36.08 23.14
CA PRO A 8 -27.27 34.66 23.51
C PRO A 8 -28.57 34.08 24.13
N ASN A 9 -29.58 34.90 24.42
CA ASN A 9 -30.83 34.46 25.04
C ASN A 9 -32.02 34.26 24.07
N SER A 10 -31.83 34.42 22.75
CA SER A 10 -32.93 34.20 21.80
C SER A 10 -33.05 32.71 21.43
N LYS A 11 -34.08 32.03 21.95
CA LYS A 11 -34.53 30.74 21.42
C LYS A 11 -35.20 30.95 20.05
N THR A 12 -34.41 31.02 18.97
CA THR A 12 -34.95 31.00 17.61
C THR A 12 -34.71 29.64 16.99
N LYS A 13 -35.80 28.89 16.76
CA LYS A 13 -35.86 27.76 15.82
C LYS A 13 -35.44 28.28 14.44
N TRP A 14 -34.22 28.01 14.02
CA TRP A 14 -33.78 28.20 12.64
C TRP A 14 -33.72 26.83 11.97
N SER A 15 -34.68 26.57 11.07
CA SER A 15 -34.60 25.47 10.11
C SER A 15 -33.90 25.99 8.86
N GLY A 16 -32.73 25.45 8.53
CA GLY A 16 -32.05 25.74 7.28
C GLY A 16 -30.55 25.47 7.34
N ILE A 17 -30.05 24.86 6.26
CA ILE A 17 -28.64 24.57 5.99
C ILE A 17 -27.85 25.88 5.94
N LEU A 18 -27.33 26.29 7.09
CA LEU A 18 -26.33 27.35 7.21
C LEU A 18 -25.33 27.00 8.32
N ILE A 19 -24.99 25.72 8.38
CA ILE A 19 -23.89 25.23 9.19
C ILE A 19 -22.65 25.37 8.31
N PHE A 20 -21.65 26.12 8.81
CA PHE A 20 -20.32 26.36 8.21
C PHE A 20 -20.15 27.56 7.26
N GLY A 21 -20.82 28.68 7.53
CA GLY A 21 -20.26 30.00 7.22
C GLY A 21 -19.17 30.38 8.23
N LEU A 22 -18.07 29.63 8.32
CA LEU A 22 -16.93 30.02 9.16
C LEU A 22 -16.43 31.38 8.66
N GLN A 23 -16.70 32.44 9.42
CA GLN A 23 -16.20 33.78 9.13
C GLN A 23 -14.67 33.75 9.26
N LEU A 24 -14.00 33.49 8.13
CA LEU A 24 -12.58 33.17 8.05
C LEU A 24 -11.71 34.26 8.68
N GLU A 25 -12.14 35.52 8.66
CA GLU A 25 -11.45 36.63 9.33
C GLU A 25 -11.52 36.56 10.85
N SER A 26 -12.68 36.22 11.42
CA SER A 26 -12.85 36.01 12.86
C SER A 26 -11.99 34.83 13.34
N VAL A 27 -11.94 33.75 12.56
CA VAL A 27 -11.07 32.59 12.82
C VAL A 27 -9.59 32.97 12.68
N LYS A 28 -9.21 33.74 11.66
CA LYS A 28 -7.82 34.23 11.48
C LYS A 28 -7.40 35.15 12.63
N LYS A 29 -8.26 36.06 13.07
CA LYS A 29 -8.01 36.95 14.24
C LYS A 29 -7.87 36.13 15.52
N ALA A 30 -8.75 35.16 15.76
CA ALA A 30 -8.68 34.27 16.93
C ALA A 30 -7.40 33.40 16.92
N ARG A 31 -7.01 32.83 15.78
CA ARG A 31 -5.76 32.06 15.64
C ARG A 31 -4.53 32.93 15.87
N LYS A 32 -4.50 34.15 15.33
CA LYS A 32 -3.41 35.12 15.56
C LYS A 32 -3.30 35.53 17.03
N ALA A 33 -4.42 35.72 17.72
CA ALA A 33 -4.44 36.03 19.15
C ALA A 33 -3.93 34.85 20.00
N LYS A 34 -4.29 33.61 19.65
CA LYS A 34 -3.89 32.39 20.39
C LYS A 34 -2.42 31.99 20.18
N ASN A 35 -1.80 32.44 19.09
CA ASN A 35 -0.41 32.09 18.75
C ASN A 35 0.66 32.94 19.45
N LYS A 36 0.31 34.02 20.14
CA LYS A 36 1.33 34.95 20.64
C LYS A 36 2.17 34.43 21.81
N ASN A 37 1.67 33.51 22.64
CA ASN A 37 2.36 33.10 23.89
C ASN A 37 2.31 31.59 24.17
N ARG A 38 2.36 30.71 23.16
CA ARG A 38 2.46 29.27 23.44
C ARG A 38 3.90 28.89 23.69
N GLU A 39 4.26 28.74 24.96
CA GLU A 39 5.51 28.10 25.36
C GLU A 39 5.57 26.67 24.79
N LEU A 40 6.75 26.28 24.33
CA LEU A 40 6.97 24.93 23.86
C LEU A 40 6.94 23.99 25.06
N LYS A 41 6.13 22.93 24.97
CA LYS A 41 6.17 21.84 25.97
C LYS A 41 7.57 21.26 26.07
N SER A 42 7.98 20.86 27.28
CA SER A 42 9.20 20.06 27.50
C SER A 42 9.25 18.84 26.58
N ILE A 43 10.46 18.41 26.22
CA ILE A 43 10.69 17.27 25.33
C ILE A 43 10.10 15.97 25.89
N GLU A 44 10.17 15.77 27.20
CA GLU A 44 9.59 14.61 27.93
C GLU A 44 8.06 14.55 27.82
N ASN A 45 7.41 15.69 27.55
CA ASN A 45 5.96 15.82 27.43
C ASN A 45 5.50 15.93 25.97
N CYS A 46 6.38 15.60 25.02
CA CYS A 46 6.09 15.63 23.59
C CYS A 46 5.96 14.21 23.03
N CYS A 47 5.08 14.04 22.05
CA CYS A 47 5.09 12.81 21.24
C CYS A 47 6.25 12.85 20.24
N ASP A 48 6.71 11.67 19.80
CA ASP A 48 7.86 11.51 18.90
C ASP A 48 7.72 12.34 17.62
N SER A 49 6.52 12.36 17.03
CA SER A 49 6.27 13.17 15.83
C SER A 49 6.48 14.68 16.05
N THR A 50 6.24 15.18 17.27
CA THR A 50 6.51 16.58 17.63
C THR A 50 8.00 16.80 17.82
N ILE A 51 8.69 15.86 18.47
CA ILE A 51 10.14 15.90 18.68
C ILE A 51 10.87 15.93 17.33
N ILE A 52 10.52 15.02 16.41
CA ILE A 52 11.08 14.95 15.06
C ILE A 52 10.86 16.25 14.29
N LYS A 53 9.65 16.83 14.34
CA LYS A 53 9.36 18.12 13.66
C LYS A 53 10.21 19.26 14.21
N ARG A 54 10.42 19.31 15.53
CA ARG A 54 11.28 20.31 16.16
C ARG A 54 12.74 20.10 15.75
N ALA A 55 13.23 18.87 15.77
CA ALA A 55 14.58 18.54 15.33
C ALA A 55 14.84 18.94 13.88
N LYS A 56 13.92 18.58 12.96
CA LYS A 56 14.01 18.99 11.54
C LYS A 56 14.07 20.51 11.37
N LYS A 57 13.22 21.25 12.10
CA LYS A 57 13.20 22.72 12.05
C LYS A 57 14.48 23.34 12.60
N PHE A 58 14.99 22.81 13.72
CA PHE A 58 16.26 23.24 14.28
C PHE A 58 17.41 22.95 13.31
N GLY A 59 17.49 21.73 12.78
CA GLY A 59 18.50 21.32 11.81
C GLY A 59 18.52 22.22 10.56
N SER A 60 17.36 22.55 9.98
CA SER A 60 17.31 23.45 8.83
C SER A 60 17.86 24.84 9.15
N GLN A 61 17.52 25.40 10.32
CA GLN A 61 18.01 26.71 10.76
C GLN A 61 19.51 26.68 11.08
N ALA A 62 19.98 25.60 11.73
CA ALA A 62 21.38 25.42 12.05
C ALA A 62 22.24 25.28 10.79
N ARG A 63 21.75 24.54 9.79
CA ARG A 63 22.41 24.42 8.48
C ARG A 63 22.57 25.76 7.79
N GLU A 64 21.49 26.54 7.66
CA GLU A 64 21.53 27.88 7.04
C GLU A 64 22.54 28.80 7.74
N LEU A 65 22.55 28.78 9.08
CA LEU A 65 23.48 29.57 9.88
C LEU A 65 24.94 29.13 9.67
N LEU A 66 25.20 27.83 9.68
CA LEU A 66 26.55 27.30 9.49
C LEU A 66 27.04 27.53 8.06
N GLU A 67 26.20 27.35 7.03
CA GLU A 67 26.54 27.62 5.63
C GLU A 67 26.90 29.11 5.45
N SER A 68 26.07 30.02 5.96
CA SER A 68 26.35 31.47 5.88
C SER A 68 27.59 31.89 6.66
N THR A 69 27.83 31.30 7.83
CA THR A 69 29.02 31.61 8.64
C THR A 69 30.28 31.07 7.98
N SER A 70 30.22 29.88 7.40
CA SER A 70 31.37 29.22 6.77
C SER A 70 31.96 30.02 5.61
N GLN A 71 31.13 30.73 4.84
CA GLN A 71 31.59 31.58 3.74
C GLN A 71 32.55 32.70 4.18
N ASN A 72 32.56 33.07 5.46
CA ASN A 72 33.48 34.06 6.01
C ASN A 72 34.82 33.46 6.47
N HIS A 73 34.95 32.13 6.51
CA HIS A 73 36.09 31.42 7.07
C HIS A 73 36.92 30.65 6.03
N TYR A 74 36.40 30.47 4.81
CA TYR A 74 37.04 29.71 3.74
C TYR A 74 37.15 30.55 2.46
N SER A 75 37.95 30.08 1.48
CA SER A 75 38.06 30.74 0.18
C SER A 75 36.75 30.62 -0.59
N LYS A 76 36.50 31.55 -1.52
CA LYS A 76 35.37 31.46 -2.45
C LYS A 76 35.48 30.28 -3.43
N ASP A 77 36.69 29.75 -3.58
CA ASP A 77 36.98 28.60 -4.45
C ASP A 77 36.75 27.26 -3.72
N ASP A 78 36.53 27.28 -2.40
CA ASP A 78 36.29 26.07 -1.61
C ASP A 78 34.79 25.70 -1.65
N ASP A 79 34.48 24.45 -1.96
CA ASP A 79 33.11 23.92 -1.89
C ASP A 79 32.80 23.48 -0.46
N ILE A 80 31.94 24.25 0.23
CA ILE A 80 31.58 24.02 1.62
C ILE A 80 30.23 23.31 1.68
N SER A 81 30.23 22.05 2.11
CA SER A 81 29.00 21.27 2.30
C SER A 81 28.90 20.78 3.75
N ILE A 82 27.78 21.09 4.41
CA ILE A 82 27.46 20.52 5.73
C ILE A 82 26.84 19.15 5.53
N LYS A 83 27.49 18.11 6.06
CA LYS A 83 27.03 16.72 5.91
C LYS A 83 26.04 16.32 6.99
N ALA A 84 26.33 16.59 8.25
CA ALA A 84 25.45 16.25 9.37
C ALA A 84 25.66 17.21 10.55
N ILE A 85 24.71 17.24 11.48
CA ILE A 85 24.83 17.89 12.79
C ILE A 85 24.39 16.90 13.87
N ASP A 86 25.22 16.79 14.90
CA ASP A 86 24.93 16.06 16.13
C ASP A 86 24.67 17.04 17.28
N TYR A 87 23.62 16.81 18.05
CA TYR A 87 23.35 17.58 19.26
C TYR A 87 22.48 16.76 20.22
N SER A 88 22.50 17.12 21.51
CA SER A 88 21.68 16.48 22.52
C SER A 88 20.80 17.49 23.26
N ILE A 89 19.65 17.02 23.71
CA ILE A 89 18.74 17.75 24.59
C ILE A 89 18.35 16.79 25.72
N ASN A 90 18.78 17.07 26.95
CA ASN A 90 18.66 16.15 28.08
C ASN A 90 19.28 14.79 27.74
N ASN A 91 18.50 13.71 27.80
CA ASN A 91 18.93 12.34 27.47
C ASN A 91 18.57 11.92 26.04
N TYR A 92 18.24 12.88 25.17
CA TYR A 92 17.92 12.61 23.76
C TYR A 92 19.06 13.06 22.87
N ASP A 93 19.63 12.13 22.13
CA ASP A 93 20.65 12.38 21.12
C ASP A 93 20.00 12.50 19.74
N PHE A 94 20.40 13.53 19.00
CA PHE A 94 19.93 13.81 17.66
C PHE A 94 21.10 13.79 16.69
N HIS A 95 20.97 12.96 15.67
CA HIS A 95 21.81 12.98 14.47
C HIS A 95 20.94 13.46 13.29
N ILE A 96 21.32 14.56 12.65
CA ILE A 96 20.64 15.09 11.47
C ILE A 96 21.60 15.02 10.28
N ASP A 97 21.30 14.14 9.33
CA ASP A 97 21.99 14.08 8.05
C ASP A 97 21.36 15.08 7.05
N PHE A 98 22.20 15.87 6.40
CA PHE A 98 21.87 16.88 5.39
C PHE A 98 22.24 16.46 3.97
N GLY A 99 22.80 15.25 3.82
CA GLY A 99 23.06 14.64 2.54
C GLY A 99 21.84 14.72 1.63
N LYS A 100 22.09 14.88 0.32
CA LYS A 100 21.04 14.67 -0.67
C LYS A 100 20.61 13.23 -0.52
N GLU A 101 19.37 13.01 -0.09
CA GLU A 101 18.76 11.69 -0.15
C GLU A 101 18.92 11.21 -1.59
N ASP A 102 19.71 10.15 -1.75
CA ASP A 102 19.90 9.54 -3.06
C ASP A 102 18.59 8.84 -3.39
N LEU A 103 17.66 9.60 -3.97
CA LEU A 103 16.30 9.17 -4.28
C LEU A 103 16.31 7.86 -5.08
N ILE A 104 17.35 7.63 -5.90
CA ILE A 104 17.54 6.40 -6.66
C ILE A 104 17.84 5.25 -5.71
N LYS A 105 18.81 5.41 -4.79
CA LYS A 105 19.14 4.37 -3.79
C LYS A 105 18.00 4.13 -2.81
N THR A 106 17.33 5.17 -2.33
CA THR A 106 16.16 5.03 -1.45
C THR A 106 15.07 4.22 -2.13
N LYS A 107 14.79 4.52 -3.41
CA LYS A 107 13.81 3.77 -4.19
C LYS A 107 14.24 2.32 -4.44
N GLN A 108 15.50 2.10 -4.80
CA GLN A 108 16.08 0.75 -4.97
C GLN A 108 15.96 -0.06 -3.66
N HIS A 109 16.23 0.56 -2.52
CA HIS A 109 16.11 -0.07 -1.21
C HIS A 109 14.65 -0.42 -0.89
N GLN A 110 13.69 0.46 -1.19
CA GLN A 110 12.26 0.18 -1.01
C GLN A 110 11.80 -0.99 -1.91
N LEU A 111 12.22 -1.00 -3.18
CA LEU A 111 11.89 -2.07 -4.12
C LEU A 111 12.49 -3.42 -3.69
N ALA A 112 13.75 -3.42 -3.20
CA ALA A 112 14.38 -4.63 -2.67
C ALA A 112 13.62 -5.18 -1.45
N ASN A 113 13.13 -4.29 -0.57
CA ASN A 113 12.29 -4.70 0.56
C ASN A 113 10.96 -5.28 0.11
N VAL A 114 10.25 -4.64 -0.83
CA VAL A 114 9.01 -5.19 -1.40
C VAL A 114 9.26 -6.59 -1.95
N GLN A 115 10.31 -6.77 -2.75
CA GLN A 115 10.65 -8.06 -3.35
C GLN A 115 10.98 -9.13 -2.30
N ALA A 116 11.74 -8.77 -1.25
CA ALA A 116 12.10 -9.69 -0.18
C ALA A 116 10.85 -10.14 0.60
N LEU A 117 9.91 -9.23 0.88
CA LEU A 117 8.67 -9.53 1.57
C LEU A 117 7.78 -10.47 0.76
N ASP A 118 7.66 -10.22 -0.54
CA ASP A 118 6.84 -11.05 -1.43
C ASP A 118 7.42 -12.46 -1.54
N LYS A 119 8.75 -12.58 -1.70
CA LYS A 119 9.44 -13.89 -1.72
C LYS A 119 9.30 -14.65 -0.41
N ALA A 120 9.48 -13.96 0.72
CA ALA A 120 9.40 -14.57 2.04
C ALA A 120 7.96 -14.75 2.54
N LYS A 121 6.94 -14.32 1.78
CA LYS A 121 5.51 -14.36 2.15
C LYS A 121 5.24 -13.75 3.52
N VAL A 122 5.94 -12.66 3.84
CA VAL A 122 5.84 -11.99 5.15
C VAL A 122 4.52 -11.22 5.22
N SER A 123 3.76 -11.43 6.29
CA SER A 123 2.51 -10.70 6.52
C SER A 123 2.79 -9.21 6.79
N GLN A 124 1.79 -8.38 6.49
CA GLN A 124 1.86 -6.95 6.74
C GLN A 124 2.11 -6.65 8.23
N ASP A 125 1.41 -7.35 9.13
CA ASP A 125 1.56 -7.18 10.58
C ASP A 125 2.96 -7.57 11.07
N SER A 126 3.51 -8.68 10.58
CA SER A 126 4.87 -9.10 10.90
C SER A 126 5.89 -8.07 10.43
N TYR A 127 5.71 -7.51 9.23
CA TYR A 127 6.59 -6.45 8.74
C TYR A 127 6.49 -5.16 9.58
N GLN A 128 5.28 -4.76 9.97
CA GLN A 128 5.07 -3.58 10.82
C GLN A 128 5.81 -3.72 12.16
N GLN A 129 5.76 -4.89 12.79
CA GLN A 129 6.48 -5.14 14.05
C GLN A 129 7.99 -5.02 13.87
N ILE A 130 8.53 -5.55 12.77
CA ILE A 130 9.97 -5.46 12.47
C ILE A 130 10.38 -4.00 12.20
N ALA A 131 9.61 -3.29 11.37
CA ALA A 131 9.88 -1.89 11.04
C ALA A 131 9.74 -0.95 12.23
N ALA A 132 8.90 -1.27 13.22
CA ALA A 132 8.76 -0.48 14.45
C ALA A 132 10.01 -0.55 15.35
N VAL A 133 10.73 -1.68 15.32
CA VAL A 133 11.93 -1.89 16.15
C VAL A 133 13.21 -1.41 15.44
N ASN A 134 13.23 -1.42 14.10
CA ASN A 134 14.40 -1.03 13.34
C ASN A 134 14.14 0.23 12.47
N PRO A 135 14.69 1.41 12.86
CA PRO A 135 14.48 2.66 12.13
C PRO A 135 15.17 2.71 10.76
N THR A 136 16.07 1.77 10.43
CA THR A 136 16.71 1.71 9.10
C THR A 136 15.80 1.07 8.05
N ILE A 137 14.74 0.38 8.47
CA ILE A 137 13.79 -0.29 7.58
C ILE A 137 12.66 0.69 7.22
N PRO A 138 12.24 0.78 5.94
CA PRO A 138 11.15 1.65 5.55
C PRO A 138 9.85 1.26 6.25
N CYS A 139 9.05 2.25 6.66
CA CYS A 139 7.76 1.97 7.28
C CYS A 139 6.80 1.28 6.28
N GLU A 140 5.84 0.54 6.83
CA GLU A 140 4.85 -0.19 6.03
C GLU A 140 4.12 0.72 5.05
N GLY A 141 3.74 1.93 5.44
CA GLY A 141 3.03 2.85 4.55
C GLY A 141 3.84 3.22 3.30
N THR A 142 5.17 3.33 3.42
CA THR A 142 6.06 3.56 2.28
C THR A 142 6.13 2.34 1.37
N ILE A 143 6.30 1.14 1.93
CA ILE A 143 6.32 -0.12 1.16
C ILE A 143 4.98 -0.38 0.46
N SER A 144 3.87 -0.13 1.15
CA SER A 144 2.52 -0.25 0.63
C SER A 144 2.27 0.71 -0.54
N SER A 145 2.73 1.97 -0.42
CA SER A 145 2.66 2.94 -1.51
C SER A 145 3.46 2.48 -2.74
N GLU A 146 4.64 1.90 -2.53
CA GLU A 146 5.47 1.37 -3.63
C GLU A 146 4.81 0.13 -4.28
N ARG A 147 4.18 -0.76 -3.49
CA ARG A 147 3.36 -1.87 -4.02
C ARG A 147 2.21 -1.38 -4.87
N ILE A 148 1.49 -0.32 -4.45
CA ILE A 148 0.41 0.29 -5.24
C ILE A 148 0.96 0.83 -6.57
N LEU A 149 2.13 1.49 -6.54
CA LEU A 149 2.76 2.01 -7.75
C LEU A 149 3.15 0.88 -8.71
N LEU A 150 3.76 -0.19 -8.20
CA LEU A 150 4.09 -1.39 -8.97
C LEU A 150 2.84 -2.02 -9.58
N ASN A 151 1.76 -2.16 -8.81
CA ASN A 151 0.50 -2.70 -9.32
C ASN A 151 -0.06 -1.86 -10.48
N LYS A 152 0.02 -0.53 -10.41
CA LYS A 152 -0.39 0.35 -11.52
C LYS A 152 0.49 0.18 -12.76
N GLN A 153 1.80 0.02 -12.56
CA GLN A 153 2.73 -0.26 -13.68
C GLN A 153 2.45 -1.63 -14.29
N MET A 154 2.20 -2.64 -13.47
CA MET A 154 1.82 -3.98 -13.91
C MET A 154 0.49 -3.97 -14.67
N GLU A 155 -0.50 -3.20 -14.22
CA GLU A 155 -1.78 -3.06 -14.90
C GLU A 155 -1.63 -2.41 -16.28
N ALA A 156 -0.70 -1.47 -16.45
CA ALA A 156 -0.39 -0.89 -17.75
C ALA A 156 0.25 -1.90 -18.73
N ASN A 157 1.04 -2.85 -18.21
CA ASN A 157 1.74 -3.86 -19.02
C ASN A 157 0.88 -5.11 -19.29
N VAL A 158 0.14 -5.57 -18.29
CA VAL A 158 -0.73 -6.76 -18.34
C VAL A 158 -2.08 -6.37 -17.75
N LYS A 159 -2.95 -5.87 -18.62
CA LYS A 159 -4.25 -5.31 -18.26
C LYS A 159 -5.14 -6.35 -17.57
N ILE A 160 -5.76 -5.93 -16.48
CA ILE A 160 -6.88 -6.65 -15.86
C ILE A 160 -8.17 -6.15 -16.49
N MET A 161 -8.96 -7.07 -17.03
CA MET A 161 -10.30 -6.78 -17.53
C MET A 161 -11.32 -7.25 -16.52
N GLN A 162 -12.35 -6.44 -16.29
CA GLN A 162 -13.53 -6.89 -15.58
C GLN A 162 -14.41 -7.69 -16.54
N VAL A 163 -14.88 -8.85 -16.09
CA VAL A 163 -15.73 -9.75 -16.84
C VAL A 163 -16.99 -9.95 -16.03
N ASN A 164 -18.15 -9.79 -16.66
CA ASN A 164 -19.41 -10.14 -16.02
C ASN A 164 -19.55 -11.67 -16.07
N LEU A 165 -19.53 -12.30 -14.90
CA LEU A 165 -19.67 -13.74 -14.74
C LEU A 165 -21.12 -14.20 -14.87
N ASN A 166 -22.09 -13.30 -14.69
CA ASN A 166 -23.53 -13.61 -14.78
C ASN A 166 -24.02 -13.92 -16.21
N CYS A 167 -23.12 -13.97 -17.19
CA CYS A 167 -23.42 -14.24 -18.61
C CYS A 167 -22.88 -15.59 -19.11
N LEU A 168 -22.26 -16.40 -18.24
CA LEU A 168 -21.76 -17.73 -18.58
C LEU A 168 -22.83 -18.77 -18.21
N GLU A 169 -23.79 -18.99 -19.09
CA GLU A 169 -24.71 -20.14 -18.97
C GLU A 169 -23.88 -21.43 -19.08
N VAL A 170 -23.67 -22.11 -17.95
CA VAL A 170 -23.10 -23.46 -17.92
C VAL A 170 -24.28 -24.43 -18.05
N GLU A 171 -24.28 -25.26 -19.10
CA GLU A 171 -25.20 -26.39 -19.22
C GLU A 171 -25.03 -27.28 -17.97
N GLU A 172 -26.10 -27.45 -17.20
CA GLU A 172 -26.11 -28.27 -15.98
C GLU A 172 -25.93 -29.75 -16.32
N ASP A 173 -24.69 -30.25 -16.27
CA ASP A 173 -24.45 -31.68 -16.13
C ASP A 173 -24.76 -32.09 -14.69
N SER A 174 -25.94 -32.67 -14.54
CA SER A 174 -26.44 -33.24 -13.29
C SER A 174 -25.73 -34.56 -12.96
N ALA A 175 -24.86 -34.54 -11.94
CA ALA A 175 -24.54 -35.74 -11.16
C ALA A 175 -24.01 -35.40 -9.76
N ASP A 176 -24.46 -36.21 -8.81
CA ASP A 176 -23.91 -36.47 -7.48
C ASP A 176 -24.27 -35.51 -6.34
N THR A 177 -25.44 -35.80 -5.77
CA THR A 177 -25.75 -35.63 -4.36
C THR A 177 -24.88 -36.56 -3.53
N ASP A 178 -24.06 -36.02 -2.62
CA ASP A 178 -23.69 -36.72 -1.39
C ASP A 178 -23.61 -35.71 -0.24
N THR A 179 -24.54 -35.89 0.69
CA THR A 179 -24.66 -35.24 1.99
C THR A 179 -23.64 -35.81 2.96
N ASP A 180 -22.82 -34.96 3.58
CA ASP A 180 -22.63 -34.92 5.04
C ASP A 180 -21.52 -33.94 5.41
N SER A 181 -21.87 -32.90 6.18
CA SER A 181 -21.08 -32.44 7.33
C SER A 181 -21.82 -31.31 8.03
N GLU A 182 -22.24 -31.57 9.27
CA GLU A 182 -22.68 -30.57 10.25
C GLU A 182 -21.58 -29.51 10.43
N ILE A 183 -21.90 -28.23 10.20
CA ILE A 183 -21.04 -27.11 10.59
C ILE A 183 -21.92 -26.08 11.30
N GLU A 184 -21.55 -25.77 12.54
CA GLU A 184 -22.16 -24.77 13.41
C GLU A 184 -22.18 -23.38 12.75
N GLU A 185 -23.35 -22.74 12.77
CA GLU A 185 -23.59 -21.41 12.23
C GLU A 185 -22.91 -20.32 13.09
N GLU A 186 -21.79 -19.79 12.61
CA GLU A 186 -21.28 -18.49 13.08
C GLU A 186 -22.03 -17.37 12.34
N MET A 187 -22.85 -16.58 13.06
CA MET A 187 -23.63 -15.47 12.50
C MET A 187 -22.72 -14.41 11.86
N ILE A 188 -22.78 -14.28 10.53
CA ILE A 188 -22.22 -13.16 9.77
C ILE A 188 -23.30 -12.08 9.64
N ASP A 189 -22.92 -10.82 9.87
CA ASP A 189 -23.79 -9.64 9.81
C ASP A 189 -24.35 -9.46 8.39
N VAL A 190 -25.68 -9.33 8.29
CA VAL A 190 -26.47 -9.34 7.05
C VAL A 190 -26.08 -8.18 6.10
N ASN A 191 -25.43 -7.14 6.63
CA ASN A 191 -24.93 -6.00 5.86
C ASN A 191 -23.69 -6.28 4.99
N ASP A 192 -22.94 -7.35 5.26
CA ASP A 192 -21.79 -7.73 4.42
C ASP A 192 -22.20 -8.54 3.19
N ILE A 193 -23.38 -9.17 3.22
CA ILE A 193 -23.87 -10.03 2.14
C ILE A 193 -24.27 -9.21 0.91
N ASP A 194 -24.96 -8.08 1.08
CA ASP A 194 -25.44 -7.27 -0.04
C ASP A 194 -24.30 -6.64 -0.86
N ASN A 195 -23.20 -6.24 -0.20
CA ASN A 195 -21.99 -5.76 -0.89
C ASN A 195 -21.23 -6.89 -1.61
N ILE A 196 -21.25 -8.11 -1.07
CA ILE A 196 -20.62 -9.28 -1.71
C ILE A 196 -21.45 -9.73 -2.93
N VAL A 197 -22.78 -9.68 -2.86
CA VAL A 197 -23.70 -10.08 -3.94
C VAL A 197 -23.57 -9.16 -5.16
N GLU A 198 -23.36 -7.85 -4.97
CA GLU A 198 -23.15 -6.91 -6.08
C GLU A 198 -21.78 -7.09 -6.77
N ILE A 199 -20.76 -7.56 -6.03
CA ILE A 199 -19.41 -7.88 -6.54
C ILE A 199 -19.35 -9.30 -7.14
N ALA A 200 -20.20 -10.22 -6.68
CA ALA A 200 -20.18 -11.64 -7.04
C ALA A 200 -20.38 -11.94 -8.54
N GLY A 201 -20.93 -10.99 -9.30
CA GLY A 201 -21.08 -11.10 -10.74
C GLY A 201 -19.93 -10.51 -11.56
N ILE A 202 -18.90 -9.92 -10.94
CA ILE A 202 -17.80 -9.27 -11.66
C ILE A 202 -16.49 -10.02 -11.36
N GLY A 203 -16.08 -10.85 -12.31
CA GLY A 203 -14.77 -11.48 -12.32
C GLY A 203 -13.68 -10.54 -12.81
N ALA A 204 -12.44 -10.83 -12.43
CA ALA A 204 -11.26 -10.21 -13.00
C ALA A 204 -10.54 -11.23 -13.90
N GLN A 205 -10.28 -10.86 -15.14
CA GLN A 205 -9.55 -11.68 -16.11
C GLN A 205 -8.24 -10.98 -16.52
N ARG A 206 -7.18 -11.77 -16.70
CA ARG A 206 -5.97 -11.35 -17.40
C ARG A 206 -5.72 -12.27 -18.59
N SER A 207 -5.23 -11.70 -19.69
CA SER A 207 -4.83 -12.47 -20.87
C SER A 207 -3.56 -13.26 -20.57
N ILE A 208 -3.62 -14.59 -20.67
CA ILE A 208 -2.44 -15.46 -20.56
C ILE A 208 -1.41 -15.07 -21.63
N LYS A 209 -1.85 -14.69 -22.83
CA LYS A 209 -0.95 -14.22 -23.90
C LYS A 209 -0.17 -12.97 -23.49
N ASP A 210 -0.82 -11.99 -22.88
CA ASP A 210 -0.16 -10.74 -22.48
C ASP A 210 0.77 -10.97 -21.30
N LEU A 211 0.38 -11.87 -20.37
CA LEU A 211 1.24 -12.31 -19.28
C LEU A 211 2.49 -13.02 -19.81
N LEU A 212 2.34 -13.95 -20.77
CA LEU A 212 3.46 -14.65 -21.40
C LEU A 212 4.38 -13.67 -22.14
N ASN A 213 3.83 -12.75 -22.94
CA ASN A 213 4.62 -11.71 -23.61
C ASN A 213 5.44 -10.87 -22.64
N TYR A 214 4.88 -10.59 -21.46
CA TYR A 214 5.59 -9.85 -20.42
C TYR A 214 6.77 -10.63 -19.82
N ILE A 215 6.62 -11.94 -19.61
CA ILE A 215 7.65 -12.76 -18.96
C ILE A 215 8.66 -13.40 -19.93
N ILE A 216 8.38 -13.50 -21.24
CA ILE A 216 9.28 -14.13 -22.22
C ILE A 216 10.71 -13.56 -22.15
N LEU A 217 10.86 -12.23 -22.08
CA LEU A 217 12.17 -11.60 -21.99
C LEU A 217 12.96 -12.06 -20.75
N TYR A 218 12.28 -12.25 -19.62
CA TYR A 218 12.89 -12.77 -18.40
C TYR A 218 13.30 -14.24 -18.57
N LEU A 219 12.44 -15.06 -19.18
CA LEU A 219 12.68 -16.48 -19.40
C LEU A 219 13.83 -16.73 -20.39
N GLU A 220 14.02 -15.85 -21.37
CA GLU A 220 15.20 -15.87 -22.25
C GLU A 220 16.47 -15.51 -21.48
N GLN A 221 16.45 -14.46 -20.64
CA GLN A 221 17.60 -14.07 -19.82
C GLN A 221 18.02 -15.14 -18.81
N SER A 222 17.07 -15.90 -18.30
CA SER A 222 17.32 -17.03 -17.39
C SER A 222 17.67 -18.34 -18.14
N ASN A 223 17.84 -18.31 -19.47
CA ASN A 223 18.11 -19.47 -20.33
C ASN A 223 17.05 -20.60 -20.25
N ILE A 224 15.83 -20.28 -19.80
CA ILE A 224 14.71 -21.23 -19.76
C ILE A 224 14.12 -21.38 -21.17
N LEU A 225 13.93 -20.26 -21.87
CA LEU A 225 13.55 -20.24 -23.28
C LEU A 225 14.78 -20.01 -24.15
N LYS A 226 14.84 -20.69 -25.29
CA LYS A 226 15.91 -20.56 -26.28
C LYS A 226 15.39 -19.82 -27.49
N CYS A 227 16.09 -18.79 -27.97
CA CYS A 227 15.68 -18.05 -29.17
C CYS A 227 15.60 -18.95 -30.42
N ASP A 228 16.34 -20.06 -30.45
CA ASP A 228 16.35 -21.02 -31.54
C ASP A 228 15.12 -21.96 -31.55
N ASP A 229 14.38 -22.03 -30.44
CA ASP A 229 13.16 -22.83 -30.30
C ASP A 229 11.97 -21.92 -29.93
N PRO A 230 11.09 -21.59 -30.88
CA PRO A 230 9.98 -20.68 -30.64
C PRO A 230 8.82 -21.33 -29.86
N VAL A 231 8.95 -22.58 -29.40
CA VAL A 231 7.87 -23.31 -28.74
C VAL A 231 7.94 -23.17 -27.22
N VAL A 232 6.87 -22.62 -26.63
CA VAL A 232 6.66 -22.62 -25.17
C VAL A 232 5.68 -23.73 -24.81
N TYR A 233 6.14 -24.68 -24.01
CA TYR A 233 5.34 -25.77 -23.47
C TYR A 233 4.71 -25.31 -22.15
N LEU A 234 3.39 -25.39 -22.05
CA LEU A 234 2.64 -25.01 -20.87
C LEU A 234 1.83 -26.20 -20.36
N GLN A 235 1.92 -26.45 -19.05
CA GLN A 235 0.99 -27.31 -18.35
C GLN A 235 -0.02 -26.45 -17.60
N ILE A 236 -1.30 -26.64 -17.93
CA ILE A 236 -2.42 -26.08 -17.18
C ILE A 236 -2.99 -27.21 -16.33
N SER A 237 -3.12 -26.97 -15.04
CA SER A 237 -3.69 -27.92 -14.09
C SER A 237 -4.64 -27.17 -13.17
N GLY A 238 -5.66 -27.86 -12.68
CA GLY A 238 -6.55 -27.33 -11.65
C GLY A 238 -7.04 -28.52 -10.85
N ASP A 239 -7.28 -28.34 -9.56
CA ASP A 239 -7.69 -29.45 -8.71
C ASP A 239 -9.19 -29.76 -8.83
N SER A 240 -9.93 -29.02 -9.69
CA SER A 240 -11.39 -29.11 -9.91
C SER A 240 -12.21 -29.03 -8.61
N ARG A 241 -11.56 -28.76 -7.48
CA ARG A 241 -12.14 -28.78 -6.16
C ARG A 241 -12.42 -27.34 -5.80
N ASN A 242 -13.60 -27.12 -5.26
CA ASN A 242 -13.88 -25.86 -4.61
C ASN A 242 -13.00 -25.78 -3.36
N VAL A 243 -11.99 -24.94 -3.43
CA VAL A 243 -11.18 -24.56 -2.29
C VAL A 243 -11.92 -23.39 -1.63
N GLY A 244 -12.05 -23.38 -0.30
CA GLY A 244 -12.76 -22.32 0.43
C GLY A 244 -14.16 -22.71 0.94
N CYS A 245 -14.38 -22.51 2.25
CA CYS A 245 -15.63 -22.83 2.91
C CYS A 245 -16.73 -21.77 2.71
N LYS A 246 -16.35 -20.49 2.54
CA LYS A 246 -17.29 -19.35 2.43
C LYS A 246 -17.61 -18.95 1.00
N ILE A 247 -16.59 -18.96 0.12
CA ILE A 247 -16.74 -18.66 -1.31
C ILE A 247 -16.06 -19.79 -2.06
N LYS A 248 -16.86 -20.51 -2.84
CA LYS A 248 -16.38 -21.53 -3.76
C LYS A 248 -15.44 -20.86 -4.76
N HIS A 249 -14.21 -21.35 -4.84
CA HIS A 249 -13.26 -20.95 -5.86
C HIS A 249 -12.49 -22.17 -6.37
N VAL A 250 -12.10 -22.14 -7.64
CA VAL A 250 -11.27 -23.16 -8.28
C VAL A 250 -9.88 -22.57 -8.46
N ILE A 251 -8.86 -23.34 -8.10
CA ILE A 251 -7.48 -22.97 -8.35
C ILE A 251 -7.04 -23.51 -9.70
N VAL A 252 -6.48 -22.63 -10.54
CA VAL A 252 -5.80 -23.01 -11.77
C VAL A 252 -4.32 -22.68 -11.63
N THR A 253 -3.48 -23.68 -11.88
CA THR A 253 -2.03 -23.58 -11.88
C THR A 253 -1.52 -23.67 -13.32
N ILE A 254 -0.64 -22.75 -13.69
CA ILE A 254 0.06 -22.73 -14.96
C ILE A 254 1.54 -22.95 -14.67
N MET A 255 2.15 -23.86 -15.42
CA MET A 255 3.56 -24.19 -15.29
C MET A 255 4.23 -24.17 -16.67
N ILE A 256 5.47 -23.66 -16.72
CA ILE A 256 6.27 -23.58 -17.94
C ILE A 256 7.17 -24.81 -18.00
N LEU A 257 6.91 -25.70 -18.96
CA LEU A 257 7.59 -26.99 -19.10
C LEU A 257 8.93 -26.92 -19.84
N ASN A 258 9.37 -25.72 -20.23
CA ASN A 258 10.68 -25.52 -20.85
C ASN A 258 11.81 -25.59 -19.81
N ASP A 259 11.52 -25.40 -18.53
CA ASP A 259 12.49 -25.46 -17.43
C ASP A 259 12.60 -26.88 -16.84
N ILE A 260 13.15 -27.80 -17.63
CA ILE A 260 13.16 -29.24 -17.35
C ILE A 260 13.74 -29.58 -15.97
N GLU A 261 14.67 -28.78 -15.46
CA GLU A 261 15.37 -29.05 -14.19
C GLU A 261 14.53 -28.69 -12.96
N HIS A 262 13.68 -27.66 -13.05
CA HIS A 262 12.93 -27.12 -11.90
C HIS A 262 11.45 -27.51 -11.90
N HIS A 263 11.06 -28.50 -12.71
CA HIS A 263 9.66 -28.91 -12.84
C HIS A 263 9.00 -29.36 -11.52
N HIS A 264 9.79 -29.80 -10.56
CA HIS A 264 9.29 -30.27 -9.27
C HIS A 264 9.22 -29.18 -8.20
N GLU A 265 9.73 -27.99 -8.48
CA GLU A 265 9.81 -26.89 -7.53
C GLU A 265 8.54 -26.04 -7.57
N SER A 266 7.91 -25.85 -6.40
CA SER A 266 6.67 -25.08 -6.27
C SER A 266 6.81 -23.62 -6.71
N ASP A 267 8.02 -23.08 -6.68
CA ASP A 267 8.31 -21.68 -7.03
C ASP A 267 8.13 -21.40 -8.53
N PHE A 268 8.06 -22.45 -9.36
CA PHE A 268 7.83 -22.38 -10.80
C PHE A 268 6.39 -22.74 -11.21
N HIS A 269 5.50 -22.90 -10.23
CA HIS A 269 4.08 -23.13 -10.42
C HIS A 269 3.31 -21.81 -10.20
N TYR A 270 2.81 -21.22 -11.28
CA TYR A 270 2.07 -19.95 -11.23
C TYR A 270 0.59 -20.21 -11.00
N THR A 271 0.11 -19.91 -9.79
CA THR A 271 -1.29 -20.16 -9.40
C THR A 271 -2.16 -18.92 -9.61
N THR A 272 -3.35 -19.11 -10.19
CA THR A 272 -4.43 -18.13 -10.25
C THR A 272 -5.71 -18.71 -9.63
N VAL A 273 -6.48 -17.86 -8.94
CA VAL A 273 -7.76 -18.23 -8.33
C VAL A 273 -8.89 -17.78 -9.24
N LEU A 274 -9.81 -18.70 -9.56
CA LEU A 274 -11.04 -18.44 -10.30
C LEU A 274 -12.24 -18.58 -9.36
N TYR A 275 -13.20 -17.68 -9.46
CA TYR A 275 -14.44 -17.73 -8.69
C TYR A 275 -15.58 -18.24 -9.58
N PRO A 276 -16.00 -19.52 -9.48
CA PRO A 276 -17.22 -20.00 -10.08
C PRO A 276 -18.37 -19.72 -9.10
N GLU A 277 -19.24 -18.77 -9.46
CA GLU A 277 -20.57 -18.46 -8.92
C GLU A 277 -20.93 -18.88 -7.47
N LEU A 278 -21.45 -17.92 -6.69
CA LEU A 278 -22.14 -18.22 -5.44
C LEU A 278 -23.45 -18.94 -5.74
N LYS A 279 -23.61 -20.17 -5.24
CA LYS A 279 -24.93 -20.83 -5.16
C LYS A 279 -25.84 -19.91 -4.35
N ASN A 280 -26.89 -19.39 -4.99
CA ASN A 280 -28.02 -18.78 -4.28
C ASN A 280 -28.54 -19.80 -3.25
N ILE A 281 -28.28 -19.54 -1.97
CA ILE A 281 -28.90 -20.27 -0.88
C ILE A 281 -30.37 -19.85 -0.92
N LYS A 282 -31.23 -20.71 -1.49
CA LYS A 282 -32.66 -20.56 -1.32
C LYS A 282 -32.96 -20.77 0.17
N HIS A 283 -33.45 -19.71 0.82
CA HIS A 283 -34.06 -19.77 2.14
C HIS A 283 -35.22 -20.78 2.18
#